data_AF-A0AAN8P3Z1-F1
#
_entry.id   AF-A0AAN8P3Z1-F1
#
_cell.length_a   1.000
_cell.length_b   1.000
_cell.length_c   1.000
_cell.angle_alpha   90.00
_cell.angle_beta   90.00
_cell.angle_gamma   90.00
#
_symmetry.space_group_name_H-M   'P 1'
#
loop_
_entity.id
_entity.type
_entity.pdbx_description
1 polymer ?
#
loop_
_entity_poly.entity_id
_entity_poly.type
_entity_poly.pdbx_seq_one_letter_code
_entity_poly.pdbx_strand_id
1 'polypeptide(L)'
;MILDYLQKQNRPYSATDISANLHNAVTKANAVKLLKELSDNGDLVDPDDFASPEEIAAMKTSVEVHKERTSTLKAELKSLQVTLQKLRSMPTTDDLRSEVDTLRREVTELRSRLEPLRSGDVKPISAEEKQKVQMEAKKLQGLWIARKRWSKEFFEAVADGLGGDVNLKDLKRWLSLAFYALRLRFFARGFLFNYIVSAWDVPWY
;
A
#
# COMPACT_ATOMS: atom_id res chain seq x y z
N MET A 1 55.74 37.40 34.32
CA MET A 1 55.69 36.28 35.28
C MET A 1 54.50 36.41 36.24
N ILE A 2 54.34 37.53 36.97
CA ILE A 2 53.18 37.74 37.86
C ILE A 2 51.87 37.83 37.08
N LEU A 3 51.81 38.62 36.00
CA LEU A 3 50.61 38.77 35.17
C LEU A 3 50.15 37.43 34.56
N ASP A 4 51.05 36.68 33.94
CA ASP A 4 50.76 35.35 33.37
C ASP A 4 50.25 34.35 34.44
N TYR A 5 50.82 34.41 35.65
CA TYR A 5 50.33 33.62 36.78
C TYR A 5 48.90 34.02 37.18
N LEU A 6 48.61 35.33 37.30
CA LEU A 6 47.28 35.84 37.67
C LEU A 6 46.23 35.53 36.60
N GLN A 7 46.57 35.67 35.31
CA GLN A 7 45.69 35.34 34.19
C GLN A 7 45.33 33.85 34.15
N LYS A 8 46.30 32.97 34.42
CA LYS A 8 46.05 31.52 34.48
C LYS A 8 45.19 31.10 35.66
N GLN A 9 45.41 31.70 36.82
CA GLN A 9 44.67 31.33 38.04
C GLN A 9 43.30 31.99 38.14
N ASN A 10 43.12 33.16 37.53
CA ASN A 10 41.88 33.95 37.50
C ASN A 10 41.19 34.06 38.87
N ARG A 11 41.98 34.36 39.91
CA ARG A 11 41.55 34.51 41.31
C ARG A 11 42.16 35.76 41.92
N PRO A 12 41.46 36.45 42.82
CA PRO A 12 42.02 37.57 43.56
C PRO A 12 43.08 37.07 44.54
N TYR A 13 44.26 37.72 44.55
CA TYR A 13 45.38 37.39 45.43
C TYR A 13 45.98 38.67 46.02
N SER A 14 46.41 38.61 47.28
CA SER A 14 47.20 39.68 47.87
C SER A 14 48.68 39.57 47.46
N ALA A 15 49.45 40.65 47.62
CA ALA A 15 50.90 40.63 47.37
C ALA A 15 51.64 39.58 48.23
N THR A 16 51.12 39.25 49.41
CA THR A 16 51.67 38.20 50.28
C THR A 16 51.42 36.82 49.66
N ASP A 17 50.21 36.59 49.13
CA ASP A 17 49.84 35.32 48.50
C ASP A 17 50.64 35.08 47.23
N ILE A 18 50.86 36.12 46.41
CA ILE A 18 51.67 36.01 45.18
C ILE A 18 53.12 35.66 45.51
N SER A 19 53.72 36.32 46.52
CA SER A 19 55.08 36.01 46.97
C SER A 19 55.20 34.56 47.45
N ALA A 20 54.21 34.07 48.19
CA ALA A 20 54.18 32.70 48.69
C ALA A 20 53.96 31.66 47.57
N ASN A 21 53.00 31.92 46.67
CA ASN A 21 52.62 31.03 45.58
C ASN A 21 53.70 30.92 44.49
N LEU A 22 54.54 31.95 44.34
CA LEU A 22 55.71 31.92 43.46
C LEU A 22 56.97 31.43 44.19
N HIS A 23 56.83 30.77 45.35
CA HIS A 23 57.94 30.23 46.16
C HIS A 23 59.05 31.25 46.45
N ASN A 24 58.67 32.51 46.75
CA ASN A 24 59.57 33.64 46.99
C ASN A 24 60.50 33.99 45.81
N ALA A 25 60.22 33.51 44.59
CA ALA A 25 60.89 33.97 43.37
C ALA A 25 60.66 35.47 43.13
N VAL A 26 59.57 36.02 43.66
CA VAL A 26 59.33 37.46 43.82
C VAL A 26 59.15 37.74 45.30
N THR A 27 59.91 38.70 45.84
CA THR A 27 59.75 39.12 47.24
C THR A 27 58.44 39.90 47.42
N LYS A 28 57.86 39.87 48.62
CA LYS A 28 56.64 40.63 48.96
C LYS A 28 56.73 42.11 48.56
N ALA A 29 57.88 42.76 48.80
CA ALA A 29 58.07 44.17 48.46
C ALA A 29 58.03 44.41 46.94
N ASN A 30 58.63 43.52 46.16
CA ASN A 30 58.60 43.60 44.69
C ASN A 30 57.22 43.22 44.14
N ALA A 31 56.51 42.28 44.77
CA ALA A 31 55.14 41.93 44.41
C ALA A 31 54.17 43.09 44.61
N VAL A 32 54.30 43.87 45.70
CA VAL A 32 53.48 45.09 45.92
C VAL A 32 53.71 46.13 44.81
N LYS A 33 54.98 46.39 44.45
CA LYS A 33 55.31 47.36 43.39
C LYS A 33 54.79 46.92 42.04
N LEU A 34 55.06 45.68 41.65
CA LEU A 34 54.67 45.13 40.36
C LEU A 34 53.14 45.00 40.23
N LEU A 35 52.43 44.66 41.30
CA LEU A 35 50.96 44.66 41.29
C LEU A 35 50.38 46.05 41.09
N LYS A 36 50.97 47.06 41.75
CA LYS A 36 50.54 48.45 41.57
C LYS A 36 50.80 48.94 40.15
N GLU A 37 52.00 48.68 39.60
CA GLU A 37 52.31 49.01 38.20
C GLU A 37 51.36 48.32 37.21
N LEU A 38 50.98 47.06 37.46
CA LEU A 38 50.02 46.34 36.61
C LEU A 38 48.58 46.87 36.76
N SER A 39 48.18 47.33 37.96
CA SER A 39 46.89 48.01 38.16
C SER A 39 46.87 49.38 37.46
N ASP A 40 47.92 50.19 37.64
CA ASP A 40 48.06 51.51 37.00
C ASP A 40 48.08 51.43 35.47
N ASN A 41 48.61 50.33 34.91
CA ASN A 41 48.60 50.05 33.47
C ASN A 41 47.24 49.51 32.94
N GLY A 42 46.28 49.23 33.83
CA GLY A 42 44.97 48.67 33.49
C GLY A 42 44.98 47.16 33.19
N ASP A 43 46.08 46.46 33.48
CA ASP A 43 46.20 45.01 33.28
C ASP A 43 45.51 44.21 34.38
N LEU A 44 45.26 44.84 35.54
CA LEU A 44 44.55 44.28 36.68
C LEU A 44 43.38 45.20 37.07
N VAL A 45 42.29 44.60 37.50
CA VAL A 45 41.09 45.31 37.97
C VAL A 45 41.03 45.16 39.48
N ASP A 46 40.77 46.26 40.19
CA ASP A 46 40.64 46.22 41.63
C ASP A 46 39.34 45.52 42.04
N PRO A 47 39.31 44.82 43.18
CA PRO A 47 38.12 44.11 43.62
C PRO A 47 36.88 45.00 43.83
N ASP A 48 37.09 46.29 44.07
CA ASP A 48 36.01 47.26 44.24
C ASP A 48 35.36 47.66 42.90
N ASP A 49 36.01 47.36 41.77
CA ASP A 49 35.47 47.54 40.42
C ASP A 49 34.74 46.29 39.89
N PHE A 50 34.57 45.25 40.72
CA PHE A 50 33.76 44.10 40.33
C PHE A 50 32.29 44.51 40.15
N ALA A 51 31.65 43.88 39.15
CA ALA A 51 30.22 44.05 38.90
C ALA A 51 29.41 43.88 40.19
N SER A 52 28.47 44.80 40.42
CA SER A 52 27.67 44.78 41.63
C SER A 52 26.85 43.48 41.72
N PRO A 53 26.43 43.06 42.93
CA PRO A 53 25.57 41.89 43.08
C PRO A 53 24.28 41.96 42.24
N GLU A 54 23.76 43.18 42.02
CA GLU A 54 22.59 43.43 41.17
C GLU A 54 22.89 43.20 39.69
N GLU A 55 24.05 43.66 39.20
CA GLU A 55 24.49 43.43 37.81
C GLU A 55 24.72 41.94 37.54
N ILE A 56 25.34 41.22 38.49
CA ILE A 56 25.54 39.77 38.39
C ILE A 56 24.19 39.05 38.37
N ALA A 57 23.23 39.47 39.21
CA ALA A 57 21.88 38.92 39.23
C ALA A 57 21.15 39.17 37.90
N ALA A 58 21.25 40.39 37.35
CA ALA A 58 20.67 40.75 36.06
C ALA A 58 21.27 39.92 34.91
N MET A 59 22.60 39.73 34.89
CA MET A 59 23.28 38.86 33.92
C MET A 59 22.82 37.42 34.02
N LYS A 60 22.68 36.88 35.24
CA LYS A 60 22.15 35.51 35.45
C LYS A 60 20.73 35.37 34.90
N THR A 61 19.87 36.35 35.15
CA THR A 61 18.52 36.36 34.57
C THR A 61 18.58 36.39 33.04
N SER A 62 19.45 37.20 32.44
CA SER A 62 19.64 37.22 30.98
C SER A 62 20.12 35.88 30.43
N VAL A 63 21.03 35.20 31.12
CA VAL A 63 21.51 33.86 30.73
C VAL A 63 20.36 32.85 30.72
N GLU A 64 19.51 32.84 31.74
CA GLU A 64 18.36 31.93 31.78
C GLU A 64 17.33 32.26 30.69
N VAL A 65 17.04 33.54 30.45
CA VAL A 65 16.18 33.97 29.33
C VAL A 65 16.75 33.52 27.98
N HIS A 66 18.06 33.67 27.75
CA HIS A 66 18.68 33.23 26.50
C HIS A 66 18.69 31.71 26.35
N LYS A 67 18.86 30.95 27.44
CA LYS A 67 18.75 29.48 27.41
C LYS A 67 17.34 29.04 27.02
N GLU A 68 16.31 29.66 27.60
CA GLU A 68 14.91 29.35 27.28
C GLU A 68 14.58 29.71 25.83
N ARG A 69 15.01 30.89 25.35
CA ARG A 69 14.87 31.30 23.95
C ARG A 69 15.60 30.35 22.98
N THR A 70 16.77 29.86 23.37
CA THR A 70 17.51 28.89 22.55
C THR A 70 16.78 27.54 22.48
N SER A 71 16.22 27.09 23.61
CA SER A 71 15.45 25.85 23.68
C SER A 71 14.20 25.91 22.80
N THR A 72 13.43 27.01 22.90
CA THR A 72 12.21 27.24 22.13
C THR A 72 12.49 27.32 20.63
N LEU A 73 13.46 28.15 20.20
CA LEU A 73 13.85 28.26 18.79
C LEU A 73 14.35 26.93 18.21
N LYS A 74 15.05 26.12 19.01
CA LYS A 74 15.49 24.78 18.59
C LYS A 74 14.32 23.83 18.37
N ALA A 75 13.26 23.94 19.18
CA ALA A 75 12.03 23.16 19.00
C ALA A 75 11.27 23.60 17.73
N GLU A 76 11.14 24.91 17.50
CA GLU A 76 10.52 25.47 16.30
C GLU A 76 11.28 25.09 15.03
N LEU A 77 12.62 25.13 15.06
CA LEU A 77 13.44 24.73 13.93
C LEU A 77 13.20 23.26 13.56
N LYS A 78 13.09 22.37 14.56
CA LYS A 78 12.77 20.96 14.33
C LYS A 78 11.37 20.78 13.72
N SER A 79 10.36 21.51 14.21
CA SER A 79 9.00 21.39 13.68
C SER A 79 8.91 21.92 12.24
N LEU A 80 9.55 23.06 11.95
CA LEU A 80 9.64 23.64 10.60
C LEU A 80 10.38 22.72 9.64
N GLN A 81 11.46 22.07 10.08
CA GLN A 81 12.18 21.08 9.25
C GLN A 81 11.28 19.90 8.87
N VAL A 82 10.47 19.37 9.80
CA VAL A 82 9.51 18.30 9.51
C VAL A 82 8.45 18.75 8.51
N THR A 83 7.87 19.94 8.70
CA THR A 83 6.89 20.51 7.77
C THR A 83 7.48 20.70 6.38
N LEU A 84 8.70 21.22 6.29
CA LEU A 84 9.39 21.44 5.02
C LEU A 84 9.67 20.13 4.28
N GLN A 85 10.12 19.08 4.99
CA GLN A 85 10.31 17.75 4.39
C GLN A 85 8.99 17.17 3.88
N LYS A 86 7.91 17.30 4.65
CA LYS A 86 6.57 16.86 4.24
C LYS A 86 6.13 17.57 2.95
N LEU A 87 6.24 18.89 2.90
CA LEU A 87 5.87 19.68 1.71
C LEU A 87 6.73 19.31 0.50
N ARG A 88 8.03 19.07 0.68
CA ARG A 88 8.93 18.65 -0.39
C ARG A 88 8.62 17.26 -0.94
N SER A 89 8.09 16.36 -0.12
CA SER A 89 7.68 15.02 -0.55
C SER A 89 6.30 14.98 -1.24
N MET A 90 5.54 16.08 -1.21
CA MET A 90 4.24 16.14 -1.86
C MET A 90 4.41 16.48 -3.35
N PRO A 91 3.62 15.87 -4.25
CA PRO A 91 3.62 16.24 -5.66
C PRO A 91 3.19 17.70 -5.82
N THR A 92 3.76 18.37 -6.81
CA THR A 92 3.40 19.76 -7.09
C THR A 92 2.00 19.84 -7.68
N THR A 93 1.39 21.03 -7.65
CA THR A 93 0.10 21.26 -8.31
C THR A 93 0.15 20.95 -9.80
N ASP A 94 1.28 21.19 -10.46
CA ASP A 94 1.46 20.90 -11.88
C ASP A 94 1.61 19.39 -12.14
N ASP A 95 2.30 18.65 -11.26
CA ASP A 95 2.35 17.18 -11.32
C ASP A 95 0.95 16.58 -11.20
N LEU A 96 0.16 17.04 -10.22
CA LEU A 96 -1.22 16.60 -10.00
C LEU A 96 -2.13 16.92 -11.20
N ARG A 97 -1.96 18.08 -11.83
CA ARG A 97 -2.70 18.43 -13.06
C ARG A 97 -2.36 17.48 -14.20
N SER A 98 -1.08 17.20 -14.41
CA SER A 98 -0.60 16.27 -15.43
C SER A 98 -1.15 14.85 -15.20
N GLU A 99 -1.19 14.39 -13.95
CA GLU A 99 -1.76 13.09 -13.58
C GLU A 99 -3.27 13.05 -13.84
N VAL A 100 -4.02 14.09 -13.46
CA VAL A 100 -5.45 14.22 -13.75
C VAL A 100 -5.72 14.17 -15.26
N ASP A 101 -4.94 14.88 -16.06
CA ASP A 101 -5.10 14.89 -17.52
C ASP A 101 -4.75 13.53 -18.15
N THR A 102 -3.81 12.80 -17.56
CA THR A 102 -3.47 11.43 -17.98
C THR A 102 -4.63 10.47 -17.67
N LEU A 103 -5.13 10.48 -16.42
CA LEU A 103 -6.25 9.65 -16.01
C LEU A 103 -7.53 9.96 -16.80
N ARG A 104 -7.79 11.23 -17.12
CA ARG A 104 -8.93 11.63 -17.97
C ARG A 104 -8.82 11.05 -19.39
N ARG A 105 -7.61 11.04 -19.97
CA ARG A 105 -7.36 10.41 -21.28
C ARG A 105 -7.58 8.91 -21.21
N GLU A 106 -7.05 8.22 -20.21
CA GLU A 106 -7.27 6.78 -20.01
C GLU A 106 -8.74 6.43 -19.83
N VAL A 107 -9.48 7.18 -19.01
CA VAL A 107 -10.93 6.98 -18.85
C VAL A 107 -11.66 7.14 -20.18
N THR A 108 -11.27 8.13 -20.98
CA THR A 108 -11.88 8.37 -22.29
C THR A 108 -11.60 7.21 -23.24
N GLU A 109 -10.37 6.71 -23.29
CA GLU A 109 -9.97 5.56 -24.11
C GLU A 109 -10.66 4.27 -23.68
N LEU A 110 -10.70 3.98 -22.37
CA LEU A 110 -11.38 2.81 -21.84
C LEU A 110 -12.88 2.85 -22.15
N ARG A 111 -13.51 4.02 -22.04
CA ARG A 111 -14.91 4.20 -22.42
C ARG A 111 -15.13 4.00 -23.92
N SER A 112 -14.27 4.55 -24.78
CA SER A 112 -14.41 4.36 -26.24
C SER A 112 -14.23 2.91 -26.66
N ARG A 113 -13.42 2.13 -25.94
CA ARG A 113 -13.29 0.68 -26.15
C ARG A 113 -14.49 -0.10 -25.61
N LEU A 114 -15.10 0.37 -24.52
CA LEU A 114 -16.22 -0.29 -23.87
C LEU A 114 -17.55 -0.09 -24.60
N GLU A 115 -17.78 1.09 -25.18
CA GLU A 115 -18.99 1.42 -25.94
C GLU A 115 -19.34 0.40 -27.03
N PRO A 116 -18.45 0.05 -27.99
CA PRO A 116 -18.79 -0.93 -29.03
C PRO A 116 -19.05 -2.34 -28.48
N LEU A 117 -18.42 -2.70 -27.35
CA LEU A 117 -18.65 -3.98 -26.68
C LEU A 117 -20.00 -4.03 -25.97
N ARG A 118 -20.59 -2.88 -25.64
CA ARG A 118 -21.92 -2.77 -25.02
C ARG A 118 -23.03 -2.49 -26.03
N SER A 119 -22.73 -1.76 -27.10
CA SER A 119 -23.68 -1.37 -28.14
C SER A 119 -23.85 -2.41 -29.23
N GLY A 120 -22.93 -3.36 -29.37
CA GLY A 120 -23.08 -4.48 -30.29
C GLY A 120 -24.23 -5.42 -29.90
N ASP A 121 -24.77 -6.15 -30.88
CA ASP A 121 -25.85 -7.14 -30.66
C ASP A 121 -25.44 -8.28 -29.70
N VAL A 122 -24.13 -8.48 -29.49
CA VAL A 122 -23.59 -9.47 -28.57
C VAL A 122 -23.45 -8.85 -27.18
N LYS A 123 -24.43 -9.09 -26.31
CA LYS A 123 -24.33 -8.70 -24.90
C LYS A 123 -23.18 -9.44 -24.22
N PRO A 124 -22.27 -8.75 -23.52
CA PRO A 124 -21.24 -9.40 -22.74
C PRO A 124 -21.89 -10.23 -21.62
N ILE A 125 -21.63 -11.54 -21.65
CA ILE A 125 -22.15 -12.52 -20.68
C ILE A 125 -21.25 -12.51 -19.44
N SER A 126 -21.84 -12.55 -18.25
CA SER A 126 -21.05 -12.62 -17.02
C SER A 126 -20.28 -13.94 -16.91
N ALA A 127 -19.22 -13.97 -16.10
CA ALA A 127 -18.47 -15.21 -15.88
C ALA A 127 -19.36 -16.31 -15.28
N GLU A 128 -20.27 -15.92 -14.39
CA GLU A 128 -21.23 -16.79 -13.71
C GLU A 128 -22.27 -17.36 -14.69
N GLU A 129 -22.84 -16.53 -15.56
CA GLU A 129 -23.78 -16.98 -16.59
C GLU A 129 -23.12 -17.94 -17.58
N LYS A 130 -21.90 -17.63 -18.03
CA LYS A 130 -21.11 -18.51 -18.88
C LYS A 130 -20.86 -19.87 -18.22
N GLN A 131 -20.50 -19.86 -16.93
CA GLN A 131 -20.25 -21.09 -16.18
C GLN A 131 -21.53 -21.93 -16.03
N LYS A 132 -22.68 -21.31 -15.76
CA LYS A 132 -23.98 -22.01 -15.69
C LYS A 132 -24.30 -22.71 -17.01
N VAL A 133 -24.20 -21.99 -18.13
CA VAL A 133 -24.46 -22.56 -19.46
C VAL A 133 -23.50 -23.72 -19.77
N GLN A 134 -22.22 -23.59 -19.41
CA GLN A 134 -21.25 -24.67 -19.58
C GLN A 134 -21.58 -25.91 -18.75
N MET A 135 -22.04 -25.75 -17.51
CA MET A 135 -22.45 -26.87 -16.66
C MET A 135 -23.70 -27.57 -17.22
N GLU A 136 -24.69 -26.81 -17.68
CA GLU A 136 -25.89 -27.36 -18.31
C GLU A 136 -25.55 -28.10 -19.61
N ALA A 137 -24.70 -27.53 -20.46
CA ALA A 137 -24.24 -28.20 -21.68
C ALA A 137 -23.54 -29.53 -21.37
N LYS A 138 -22.65 -29.57 -20.38
CA LYS A 138 -22.01 -30.83 -19.92
C LYS A 138 -23.03 -31.85 -19.42
N LYS A 139 -24.03 -31.41 -18.65
CA LYS A 139 -25.10 -32.28 -18.15
C LYS A 139 -25.91 -32.88 -19.31
N LEU A 140 -26.34 -32.04 -20.26
CA LEU A 140 -27.10 -32.49 -21.43
C LEU A 140 -26.29 -33.43 -22.32
N GLN A 141 -25.00 -33.16 -22.50
CA GLN A 141 -24.09 -34.05 -23.21
C GLN A 141 -24.00 -35.42 -22.53
N GLY A 142 -23.84 -35.45 -21.20
CA GLY A 142 -23.84 -36.69 -20.42
C GLY A 142 -25.13 -37.50 -20.59
N LEU A 143 -26.28 -36.84 -20.55
CA LEU A 143 -27.59 -37.48 -20.77
C LEU A 143 -27.72 -38.03 -22.19
N TRP A 144 -27.26 -37.31 -23.21
CA TRP A 144 -27.29 -37.78 -24.60
C TRP A 144 -26.40 -39.01 -24.80
N ILE A 145 -25.18 -39.02 -24.24
CA ILE A 145 -24.27 -40.18 -24.29
C ILE A 145 -24.92 -41.39 -23.61
N ALA A 146 -25.47 -41.21 -22.40
CA ALA A 146 -26.14 -42.29 -21.67
C ALA A 146 -27.33 -42.85 -22.45
N ARG A 147 -28.16 -41.97 -23.04
CA ARG A 147 -29.31 -42.36 -23.85
C ARG A 147 -28.90 -43.12 -25.11
N LYS A 148 -27.82 -42.68 -25.79
CA LYS A 148 -27.27 -43.39 -26.96
C LYS A 148 -26.78 -44.79 -26.58
N ARG A 149 -26.10 -44.91 -25.42
CA ARG A 149 -25.66 -46.20 -24.88
C ARG A 149 -26.85 -47.12 -24.58
N TRP A 150 -27.84 -46.65 -23.81
CA TRP A 150 -29.02 -47.45 -23.46
C TRP A 150 -29.84 -47.87 -24.68
N SER A 151 -29.97 -46.99 -25.68
CA SER A 151 -30.62 -47.35 -26.93
C SER A 151 -29.90 -48.49 -27.63
N LYS A 152 -28.56 -48.43 -27.70
CA LYS A 152 -27.75 -49.51 -28.28
C LYS A 152 -27.93 -50.83 -27.52
N GLU A 153 -27.75 -50.80 -26.19
CA GLU A 153 -27.90 -51.98 -25.31
C GLU A 153 -29.31 -52.60 -25.43
N PHE A 154 -30.36 -51.78 -25.48
CA PHE A 154 -31.73 -52.23 -25.67
C PHE A 154 -31.91 -53.00 -26.98
N PHE A 155 -31.44 -52.46 -28.10
CA PHE A 155 -31.61 -53.12 -29.39
C PHE A 155 -30.75 -54.38 -29.53
N GLU A 156 -29.56 -54.40 -28.93
CA GLU A 156 -28.73 -55.61 -28.88
C GLU A 156 -29.44 -56.72 -28.10
N ALA A 157 -29.99 -56.41 -26.92
CA ALA A 157 -30.76 -57.38 -26.12
C ALA A 157 -32.00 -57.92 -26.86
N VAL A 158 -32.71 -57.05 -27.61
CA VAL A 158 -33.85 -57.48 -28.43
C VAL A 158 -33.42 -58.37 -29.59
N ALA A 159 -32.31 -58.03 -30.27
CA ALA A 159 -31.77 -58.84 -31.35
C ALA A 159 -31.33 -60.22 -30.86
N ASP A 160 -30.66 -60.28 -29.70
CA ASP A 160 -30.25 -61.54 -29.06
C ASP A 160 -31.46 -62.43 -28.73
N GLY A 161 -32.54 -61.84 -28.20
CA GLY A 161 -33.77 -62.55 -27.87
C GLY A 161 -34.56 -63.07 -29.09
N LEU A 162 -34.38 -62.46 -30.27
CA LEU A 162 -35.01 -62.87 -31.53
C LEU A 162 -34.19 -63.91 -32.32
N GLY A 163 -33.05 -64.35 -31.76
CA GLY A 163 -32.08 -65.20 -32.45
C GLY A 163 -31.13 -64.35 -33.30
N GLY A 164 -29.85 -64.34 -32.94
CA GLY A 164 -28.81 -63.38 -33.38
C GLY A 164 -28.51 -63.24 -34.87
N ASP A 165 -29.34 -63.78 -35.77
CA ASP A 165 -29.31 -63.56 -37.22
C ASP A 165 -30.09 -62.30 -37.66
N VAL A 166 -30.76 -61.60 -36.73
CA VAL A 166 -31.51 -60.38 -37.05
C VAL A 166 -30.57 -59.18 -37.24
N ASN A 167 -30.56 -58.61 -38.44
CA ASN A 167 -29.78 -57.40 -38.74
C ASN A 167 -30.25 -56.20 -37.89
N LEU A 168 -29.35 -55.68 -37.05
CA LEU A 168 -29.64 -54.59 -36.11
C LEU A 168 -30.12 -53.30 -36.81
N LYS A 169 -29.70 -53.02 -38.04
CA LYS A 169 -30.17 -51.85 -38.80
C LYS A 169 -31.62 -52.01 -39.24
N ASP A 170 -31.98 -53.21 -39.69
CA ASP A 170 -33.34 -53.51 -40.12
C ASP A 170 -34.28 -53.57 -38.91
N LEU A 171 -33.86 -54.20 -37.81
CA LEU A 171 -34.61 -54.20 -36.54
C LEU A 171 -34.88 -52.77 -36.04
N LYS A 172 -33.86 -51.91 -36.07
CA LYS A 172 -34.00 -50.49 -35.73
C LYS A 172 -34.99 -49.80 -36.64
N ARG A 173 -34.89 -49.98 -37.95
CA ARG A 173 -35.81 -49.39 -38.93
C ARG A 173 -37.25 -49.86 -38.70
N TRP A 174 -37.46 -51.14 -38.43
CA TRP A 174 -38.78 -51.74 -38.24
C TRP A 174 -39.42 -51.25 -36.94
N LEU A 175 -38.66 -51.26 -35.85
CA LEU A 175 -39.14 -50.77 -34.56
C LEU A 175 -39.39 -49.26 -34.61
N SER A 176 -38.50 -48.46 -35.22
CA SER A 176 -38.74 -47.03 -35.42
C SER A 176 -40.00 -46.75 -36.24
N LEU A 177 -40.23 -47.49 -37.33
CA LEU A 177 -41.47 -47.37 -38.12
C LEU A 177 -42.71 -47.83 -37.34
N ALA A 178 -42.61 -48.91 -36.57
CA ALA A 178 -43.70 -49.41 -35.74
C ALA A 178 -44.05 -48.42 -34.61
N PHE A 179 -43.06 -47.84 -33.94
CA PHE A 179 -43.26 -46.80 -32.93
C PHE A 179 -43.83 -45.51 -33.54
N TYR A 180 -43.40 -45.12 -34.74
CA TYR A 180 -43.98 -43.99 -35.46
C TYR A 180 -45.45 -44.22 -35.85
N ALA A 181 -45.78 -45.41 -36.36
CA ALA A 181 -47.16 -45.80 -36.68
C ALA A 181 -48.04 -45.89 -35.42
N LEU A 182 -47.49 -46.40 -34.30
CA LEU A 182 -48.15 -46.43 -33.01
C LEU A 182 -48.42 -45.00 -32.52
N ARG A 183 -47.44 -44.11 -32.60
CA ARG A 183 -47.58 -42.69 -32.26
C ARG A 183 -48.67 -42.01 -33.09
N LEU A 184 -48.73 -42.21 -34.41
CA LEU A 184 -49.83 -41.67 -35.24
C LEU A 184 -51.19 -42.20 -34.81
N ARG A 185 -51.30 -43.51 -34.50
CA ARG A 185 -52.56 -44.13 -34.08
C ARG A 185 -53.04 -43.67 -32.71
N PHE A 186 -52.14 -43.42 -31.75
CA PHE A 186 -52.48 -42.92 -30.43
C PHE A 186 -52.69 -41.40 -30.39
N PHE A 187 -51.97 -40.64 -31.24
CA PHE A 187 -52.20 -39.21 -31.43
C PHE A 187 -53.57 -38.95 -32.08
N ALA A 188 -53.95 -39.78 -33.06
CA ALA A 188 -55.30 -39.75 -33.65
C ALA A 188 -56.41 -40.15 -32.67
N ARG A 189 -56.08 -40.77 -31.52
CA ARG A 189 -57.01 -41.14 -30.44
C ARG A 189 -56.89 -40.24 -29.19
N GLY A 190 -56.18 -39.11 -29.28
CA GLY A 190 -56.15 -38.09 -28.23
C GLY A 190 -55.33 -38.42 -26.97
N PHE A 191 -54.51 -39.47 -26.98
CA PHE A 191 -53.65 -39.82 -25.83
C PHE A 191 -52.30 -39.08 -25.91
N LEU A 192 -52.06 -38.16 -24.99
CA LEU A 192 -50.81 -37.38 -24.87
C LEU A 192 -49.67 -38.22 -24.28
N PHE A 193 -49.01 -39.02 -25.12
CA PHE A 193 -47.78 -39.73 -24.74
C PHE A 193 -46.54 -38.86 -25.01
N ASN A 194 -46.47 -37.68 -24.40
CA ASN A 194 -45.44 -36.68 -24.73
C ASN A 194 -44.09 -36.87 -23.99
N TYR A 195 -43.95 -37.85 -23.10
CA TYR A 195 -42.79 -37.88 -22.19
C TYR A 195 -41.82 -39.07 -22.31
N ILE A 196 -42.11 -40.09 -23.12
CA ILE A 196 -41.20 -41.26 -23.28
C ILE A 196 -40.44 -41.23 -24.62
N VAL A 197 -40.86 -40.42 -25.61
CA VAL A 197 -40.39 -40.56 -27.00
C VAL A 197 -39.50 -39.42 -27.51
N SER A 198 -39.28 -38.35 -26.74
CA SER A 198 -38.29 -37.30 -27.10
C SER A 198 -36.83 -37.80 -27.08
N ALA A 199 -36.61 -39.05 -26.67
CA ALA A 199 -35.34 -39.77 -26.78
C ALA A 199 -35.06 -40.36 -28.17
N TRP A 200 -36.09 -40.52 -29.00
CA TRP A 200 -36.05 -41.35 -30.21
C TRP A 200 -36.14 -40.54 -31.52
N ASP A 201 -36.54 -39.26 -31.44
CA ASP A 201 -36.66 -38.33 -32.57
C ASP A 201 -35.36 -37.55 -32.87
N VAL A 202 -34.20 -37.96 -32.34
CA VAL A 202 -32.92 -37.35 -32.74
C VAL A 202 -32.58 -37.84 -34.16
N PRO A 203 -32.40 -36.97 -35.17
CA PRO A 203 -31.92 -37.39 -36.47
C PRO A 203 -30.49 -37.95 -36.32
N TRP A 204 -30.30 -39.23 -36.64
CA TRP A 204 -28.99 -39.87 -36.63
C TRP A 204 -28.49 -39.96 -38.09
N TYR A 205 -27.63 -39.02 -38.48
CA TYR A 205 -26.72 -39.20 -39.63
C TYR A 205 -25.51 -40.04 -39.19
#